data_AF-A0ABC9F3N3-F1
#
_entry.id   AF-A0ABC9F3N3-F1
#
_cell.length_a   1.000
_cell.length_b   1.000
_cell.length_c   1.000
_cell.angle_alpha   90.00
_cell.angle_beta   90.00
_cell.angle_gamma   90.00
#
_symmetry.space_group_name_H-M   'P 1'
#
loop_
_entity.id
_entity.type
_entity.pdbx_description
1 polymer ?
#
loop_
_entity_poly.entity_id
_entity_poly.type
_entity_poly.pdbx_seq_one_letter_code
_entity_poly.pdbx_strand_id
1 'polypeptide(L)'
;MDPAYEELERRSRYLSALVRRTRLAEPPQPEPEEEVLAEGKADVVEPGPLKAARRGGEEGKGGKEEEAKANLKERAAVEAKGEGKAAEGRKVTVCVRAADMPLPLQRRAVRIAVEAVATMPRLESKRLALALKKDFDTTYGPAWHCIVGTSFGSYVTHSLGGFLYFSVDKVYILLFRTAVEPLAQPQ
;
A
#
# COMPACT_ATOMS: atom_id res chain seq x y z
N MET A 1 -39.29 -20.07 -11.83
CA MET A 1 -37.96 -19.86 -11.26
C MET A 1 -37.38 -18.61 -11.90
N ASP A 2 -36.71 -17.76 -11.12
CA ASP A 2 -36.13 -16.51 -11.61
C ASP A 2 -34.83 -16.82 -12.39
N PRO A 3 -34.69 -16.43 -13.67
CA PRO A 3 -33.47 -16.63 -14.45
C PRO A 3 -32.21 -16.05 -13.78
N ALA A 4 -32.35 -14.99 -12.99
CA ALA A 4 -31.25 -14.39 -12.25
C ALA A 4 -30.75 -15.31 -11.11
N TYR A 5 -31.66 -16.08 -10.51
CA TYR A 5 -31.35 -17.02 -9.45
C TYR A 5 -30.58 -18.24 -9.98
N GLU A 6 -30.97 -18.77 -11.14
CA GLU A 6 -30.27 -19.90 -11.77
C GLU A 6 -28.83 -19.54 -12.18
N GLU A 7 -28.64 -18.33 -12.73
CA GLU A 7 -27.31 -17.84 -13.08
C GLU A 7 -26.44 -17.60 -11.84
N LEU A 8 -27.02 -17.13 -10.74
CA LEU A 8 -26.33 -16.98 -9.46
C LEU A 8 -25.88 -18.34 -8.88
N GLU A 9 -26.76 -19.35 -8.91
CA GLU A 9 -26.40 -20.70 -8.49
C GLU A 9 -25.29 -21.29 -9.36
N ARG A 10 -25.37 -21.08 -10.68
CA ARG A 10 -24.34 -21.56 -11.62
C ARG A 10 -22.97 -20.96 -11.33
N ARG A 11 -22.93 -19.65 -11.05
CA ARG A 11 -21.70 -18.93 -10.67
C ARG A 11 -21.16 -19.39 -9.32
N SER A 12 -22.03 -19.62 -8.33
CA SER A 12 -21.66 -20.12 -7.00
C SER A 12 -20.99 -21.51 -7.08
N ARG A 13 -21.58 -22.43 -7.86
CA ARG A 13 -21.01 -23.77 -8.09
C ARG A 13 -19.66 -23.70 -8.79
N TYR A 14 -19.52 -22.83 -9.79
CA TYR A 14 -18.26 -22.66 -10.53
C TYR A 14 -17.12 -22.13 -9.65
N LEU A 15 -17.38 -21.10 -8.84
CA LEU A 15 -16.40 -20.55 -7.92
C LEU A 15 -15.99 -21.56 -6.85
N SER A 16 -16.96 -22.32 -6.33
CA SER A 16 -16.69 -23.40 -5.36
C SER A 16 -15.79 -24.50 -5.94
N ALA A 17 -15.97 -24.85 -7.22
CA ALA A 17 -15.14 -25.82 -7.92
C ALA A 17 -13.71 -25.30 -8.17
N LEU A 18 -13.57 -24.02 -8.54
CA LEU A 18 -12.27 -23.36 -8.72
C LEU A 18 -11.45 -23.35 -7.44
N VAL A 19 -12.06 -22.97 -6.31
CA VAL A 19 -11.39 -22.92 -4.99
C VAL A 19 -10.93 -24.31 -4.55
N ARG A 20 -11.72 -25.35 -4.82
CA ARG A 20 -11.31 -26.74 -4.53
C ARG A 20 -10.14 -27.18 -5.41
N ARG A 21 -10.13 -26.77 -6.68
CA ARG A 21 -9.06 -27.12 -7.62
C ARG A 21 -7.74 -26.41 -7.30
N THR A 22 -7.78 -25.17 -6.82
CA THR A 22 -6.56 -24.43 -6.41
C THR A 22 -5.97 -24.91 -5.09
N ARG A 23 -6.80 -25.44 -4.18
CA ARG A 23 -6.33 -26.07 -2.92
C ARG A 23 -5.66 -27.43 -3.09
N LEU A 24 -5.83 -28.09 -4.24
CA LEU A 24 -5.20 -29.39 -4.55
C LEU A 24 -3.83 -29.25 -5.25
N ALA A 25 -3.35 -28.01 -5.48
CA ALA A 25 -2.05 -27.73 -6.10
C ALA A 25 -0.98 -27.36 -5.05
N GLU A 26 -1.02 -27.97 -3.87
CA GLU A 26 0.09 -27.90 -2.91
C GLU A 26 1.26 -28.75 -3.45
N PRO A 27 2.51 -28.24 -3.51
CA PRO A 27 3.66 -29.00 -4.02
C PRO A 27 3.95 -30.24 -3.16
N PRO A 28 4.52 -31.31 -3.74
CA PRO A 28 4.70 -32.59 -3.04
C PRO A 28 5.64 -32.43 -1.84
N GLN A 29 5.17 -32.87 -0.67
CA GLN A 29 5.98 -33.05 0.54
C GLN A 29 6.97 -34.21 0.30
N PRO A 30 8.23 -34.13 0.77
CA PRO A 30 9.17 -35.23 0.65
C PRO A 30 8.72 -36.43 1.49
N GLU A 31 8.63 -37.60 0.86
CA GLU A 31 8.29 -38.89 1.48
C GLU A 31 9.31 -39.24 2.59
N PRO A 32 8.87 -39.69 3.78
CA PRO A 32 9.78 -40.15 4.81
C PRO A 32 10.32 -41.54 4.48
N GLU A 33 11.63 -41.70 4.58
CA GLU A 33 12.36 -42.95 4.41
C GLU A 33 11.93 -43.98 5.47
N GLU A 34 11.66 -45.22 5.04
CA GLU A 34 11.26 -46.34 5.89
C GLU A 34 12.47 -46.83 6.73
N GLU A 35 12.46 -46.56 8.04
CA GLU A 35 13.39 -47.20 8.99
C GLU A 35 12.66 -48.30 9.79
N VAL A 36 13.20 -49.52 9.66
CA VAL A 36 12.68 -50.79 10.16
C VAL A 36 12.90 -50.91 11.68
N LEU A 37 11.87 -51.39 12.40
CA LEU A 37 11.87 -51.66 13.84
C LEU A 37 13.00 -52.60 14.32
N ALA A 38 13.56 -52.30 15.50
CA ALA A 38 14.10 -53.28 16.43
C ALA A 38 13.74 -52.92 17.88
N GLU A 39 13.26 -53.91 18.64
CA GLU A 39 12.71 -53.82 20.00
C GLU A 39 13.78 -53.79 21.12
N GLY A 40 13.46 -53.20 22.29
CA GLY A 40 14.26 -53.39 23.53
C GLY A 40 13.90 -52.54 24.77
N LYS A 41 13.01 -53.08 25.63
CA LYS A 41 12.64 -52.89 27.07
C LYS A 41 13.18 -51.77 28.02
N ALA A 42 12.20 -51.25 28.81
CA ALA A 42 12.14 -50.81 30.25
C ALA A 42 13.07 -49.66 30.75
N ASP A 43 12.65 -48.64 31.51
CA ASP A 43 11.96 -48.69 32.82
C ASP A 43 11.21 -47.39 33.22
N VAL A 44 10.39 -47.52 34.27
CA VAL A 44 9.34 -46.67 34.84
C VAL A 44 9.84 -45.43 35.63
N VAL A 45 9.06 -44.33 35.66
CA VAL A 45 8.59 -43.61 36.88
C VAL A 45 7.67 -42.42 36.52
N GLU A 46 6.44 -42.47 37.06
CA GLU A 46 5.39 -41.44 37.17
C GLU A 46 5.47 -40.80 38.58
N PRO A 47 4.98 -39.56 38.82
CA PRO A 47 3.55 -39.41 39.15
C PRO A 47 2.87 -38.09 38.73
N GLY A 48 1.57 -38.19 38.40
CA GLY A 48 0.59 -37.08 38.33
C GLY A 48 0.24 -36.43 39.69
N PRO A 49 -0.97 -35.81 39.91
CA PRO A 49 -2.22 -36.08 39.17
C PRO A 49 -3.30 -34.97 39.02
N LEU A 50 -4.38 -35.36 38.31
CA LEU A 50 -5.83 -35.18 38.60
C LEU A 50 -6.67 -34.01 38.00
N LYS A 51 -7.37 -34.34 36.89
CA LYS A 51 -8.81 -34.23 36.53
C LYS A 51 -9.70 -33.00 36.87
N ALA A 52 -10.15 -32.35 35.78
CA ALA A 52 -11.52 -32.23 35.23
C ALA A 52 -12.76 -32.00 36.11
N ALA A 53 -13.56 -30.99 35.72
CA ALA A 53 -15.03 -31.00 35.83
C ALA A 53 -15.69 -30.26 34.65
N ARG A 54 -16.87 -30.76 34.27
CA ARG A 54 -17.68 -30.48 33.09
C ARG A 54 -18.56 -29.22 33.22
N ARG A 55 -19.11 -28.80 32.06
CA ARG A 55 -20.55 -28.60 31.77
C ARG A 55 -20.98 -27.16 31.48
N GLY A 56 -21.75 -27.02 30.39
CA GLY A 56 -22.82 -26.04 30.24
C GLY A 56 -22.53 -24.95 29.21
N GLY A 57 -23.26 -25.01 28.08
CA GLY A 57 -23.39 -23.87 27.20
C GLY A 57 -24.53 -22.96 27.65
N GLU A 58 -24.54 -21.72 27.16
CA GLU A 58 -25.76 -20.95 26.93
C GLU A 58 -25.45 -19.78 25.98
N GLU A 59 -26.40 -19.53 25.09
CA GLU A 59 -26.47 -18.41 24.17
C GLU A 59 -26.58 -17.08 24.95
N GLY A 60 -26.00 -16.01 24.41
CA GLY A 60 -25.98 -14.71 25.08
C GLY A 60 -25.72 -13.55 24.14
N LYS A 61 -26.80 -13.10 23.51
CA LYS A 61 -27.00 -11.89 22.70
C LYS A 61 -26.64 -10.59 23.45
N GLY A 62 -26.10 -9.61 22.72
CA GLY A 62 -25.90 -8.22 23.14
C GLY A 62 -24.41 -7.85 23.12
N GLY A 63 -23.95 -6.67 22.71
CA GLY A 63 -24.58 -5.41 22.33
C GLY A 63 -23.48 -4.52 21.74
N LYS A 64 -23.87 -3.35 21.24
CA LYS A 64 -22.95 -2.29 20.80
C LYS A 64 -22.16 -1.72 21.98
N GLU A 65 -20.89 -1.40 21.75
CA GLU A 65 -20.08 -0.33 22.35
C GLU A 65 -18.79 -0.27 21.53
N GLU A 66 -18.55 0.75 20.70
CA GLU A 66 -17.97 2.06 21.01
C GLU A 66 -16.49 2.01 21.47
N GLU A 67 -15.68 2.80 20.75
CA GLU A 67 -14.32 3.28 21.01
C GLU A 67 -13.17 2.29 21.31
N ALA A 68 -12.22 2.26 20.37
CA ALA A 68 -10.80 2.27 20.73
C ALA A 68 -10.04 3.20 19.77
N LYS A 69 -9.78 4.42 20.23
CA LYS A 69 -8.74 5.32 19.70
C LYS A 69 -7.36 4.73 20.06
N ALA A 70 -6.48 4.61 19.07
CA ALA A 70 -5.03 4.61 19.22
C ALA A 70 -4.45 4.94 17.83
N ASN A 71 -4.20 6.20 17.49
CA ASN A 71 -2.97 6.94 17.76
C ASN A 71 -1.70 6.13 17.45
N LEU A 72 -1.24 6.19 16.20
CA LEU A 72 0.17 6.01 15.87
C LEU A 72 0.65 7.25 15.10
N LYS A 73 0.91 8.28 15.88
CA LYS A 73 1.76 9.40 15.53
C LYS A 73 3.21 8.94 15.70
N GLU A 74 3.87 8.47 14.65
CA GLU A 74 5.33 8.52 14.64
C GLU A 74 5.97 8.52 13.23
N ARG A 75 6.47 9.71 12.87
CA ARG A 75 7.74 10.02 12.17
C ARG A 75 7.97 9.62 10.72
N ALA A 76 8.08 10.67 9.89
CA ALA A 76 9.34 11.01 9.21
C ALA A 76 9.32 12.50 8.79
N ALA A 77 9.64 13.41 9.72
CA ALA A 77 10.07 14.75 9.34
C ALA A 77 11.52 14.64 8.86
N VAL A 78 11.72 14.50 7.55
CA VAL A 78 13.04 14.65 6.95
C VAL A 78 13.25 16.14 6.72
N GLU A 79 13.86 16.81 7.68
CA GLU A 79 14.39 18.16 7.48
C GLU A 79 15.62 18.08 6.57
N ALA A 80 15.43 18.31 5.27
CA ALA A 80 16.53 18.56 4.35
C ALA A 80 16.97 20.03 4.51
N LYS A 81 17.95 20.28 5.40
CA LYS A 81 18.63 21.58 5.52
C LYS A 81 19.60 21.75 4.33
N GLY A 82 19.14 22.40 3.27
CA GLY A 82 20.01 22.91 2.21
C GLY A 82 20.66 24.21 2.68
N GLU A 83 21.98 24.22 2.86
CA GLU A 83 22.75 25.42 3.16
C GLU A 83 23.08 26.15 1.85
N GLY A 84 22.45 27.32 1.66
CA GLY A 84 22.77 28.32 0.64
C GLY A 84 22.40 29.69 1.19
N LYS A 85 23.38 30.60 1.26
CA LYS A 85 23.29 31.90 1.94
C LYS A 85 22.76 32.99 0.99
N ALA A 86 21.91 33.86 1.55
CA ALA A 86 21.51 35.22 1.14
C ALA A 86 20.48 35.41 -0.01
N ALA A 87 19.23 35.64 0.40
CA ALA A 87 18.43 36.83 0.09
C ALA A 87 17.32 36.88 1.17
N GLU A 88 16.86 38.06 1.57
CA GLU A 88 15.76 38.23 2.53
C GLU A 88 14.48 37.59 1.94
N GLY A 89 14.32 36.30 2.23
CA GLY A 89 13.58 35.38 1.39
C GLY A 89 12.33 34.89 2.08
N ARG A 90 11.21 34.95 1.35
CA ARG A 90 9.97 34.28 1.74
C ARG A 90 10.29 32.82 2.11
N LYS A 91 10.09 32.46 3.38
CA LYS A 91 10.32 31.11 3.88
C LYS A 91 9.30 30.17 3.24
N VAL A 92 9.75 29.33 2.30
CA VAL A 92 8.92 28.29 1.68
C VAL A 92 8.85 27.08 2.63
N THR A 93 7.64 26.60 2.89
CA THR A 93 7.40 25.44 3.75
C THR A 93 7.10 24.21 2.90
N VAL A 94 7.76 23.08 3.19
CA VAL A 94 7.53 21.82 2.48
C VAL A 94 7.12 20.75 3.49
N CYS A 95 6.08 19.99 3.18
CA CYS A 95 5.62 18.88 4.01
C CYS A 95 5.28 17.66 3.15
N VAL A 96 6.00 16.56 3.35
CA VAL A 96 5.66 15.27 2.74
C VAL A 96 4.57 14.62 3.58
N ARG A 97 3.45 14.27 2.95
CA ARG A 97 2.26 13.73 3.62
C ARG A 97 2.17 12.23 3.48
N ALA A 98 2.52 11.70 2.32
CA ALA A 98 2.66 10.28 2.07
C ALA A 98 3.64 10.05 0.91
N ALA A 99 4.42 8.98 0.96
CA ALA A 99 5.38 8.66 -0.08
C ALA A 99 5.59 7.14 -0.18
N ASP A 100 5.64 6.66 -1.41
CA ASP A 100 6.12 5.34 -1.80
C ASP A 100 7.03 5.55 -3.01
N MET A 101 8.22 6.11 -2.74
CA MET A 101 9.32 6.25 -3.70
C MET A 101 10.63 6.56 -2.95
N PRO A 102 11.82 6.28 -3.52
CA PRO A 102 13.11 6.58 -2.88
C PRO A 102 13.33 8.08 -2.61
N LEU A 103 14.04 8.40 -1.51
CA LEU A 103 14.36 9.79 -1.13
C LEU A 103 14.99 10.65 -2.25
N PRO A 104 15.90 10.15 -3.10
CA PRO A 104 16.42 10.93 -4.23
C PRO A 104 15.33 11.44 -5.18
N LEU A 105 14.33 10.61 -5.45
CA LEU A 105 13.19 10.94 -6.31
C LEU A 105 12.28 11.97 -5.64
N GLN A 106 12.01 11.81 -4.34
CA GLN A 106 11.24 12.79 -3.56
C GLN A 106 11.91 14.17 -3.57
N ARG A 107 13.23 14.22 -3.31
CA ARG A 107 14.01 15.47 -3.32
C ARG A 107 13.95 16.18 -4.67
N ARG A 108 13.97 15.42 -5.78
CA ARG A 108 13.84 15.99 -7.13
C ARG A 108 12.47 16.62 -7.35
N ALA A 109 11.40 15.91 -7.01
CA ALA A 109 10.03 16.44 -7.12
C ALA A 109 9.85 17.70 -6.28
N VAL A 110 10.32 17.69 -5.02
CA VAL A 110 10.27 18.85 -4.13
C VAL A 110 11.05 20.02 -4.70
N ARG A 111 12.27 19.80 -5.21
CA ARG A 111 13.09 20.87 -5.79
C ARG A 111 12.39 21.55 -6.96
N ILE A 112 11.87 20.77 -7.92
CA ILE A 112 11.13 21.30 -9.08
C ILE A 112 9.92 22.12 -8.62
N ALA A 113 9.19 21.63 -7.61
CA ALA A 113 8.03 22.35 -7.08
C ALA A 113 8.40 23.65 -6.37
N VAL A 114 9.45 23.65 -5.55
CA VAL A 114 9.93 24.85 -4.85
C VAL A 114 10.42 25.90 -5.85
N GLU A 115 11.21 25.50 -6.86
CA GLU A 115 11.69 26.40 -7.91
C GLU A 115 10.53 27.00 -8.72
N ALA A 116 9.53 26.18 -9.08
CA ALA A 116 8.35 26.66 -9.79
C ALA A 116 7.51 27.63 -8.94
N VAL A 117 7.33 27.35 -7.65
CA VAL A 117 6.59 28.25 -6.73
C VAL A 117 7.35 29.55 -6.49
N ALA A 118 8.69 29.51 -6.46
CA ALA A 118 9.51 30.72 -6.30
C ALA A 118 9.51 31.61 -7.55
N THR A 119 9.46 31.02 -8.75
CA THR A 119 9.49 31.76 -10.02
C THR A 119 8.12 32.29 -10.46
N MET A 120 7.02 31.77 -9.92
CA MET A 120 5.66 32.10 -10.33
C MET A 120 4.94 32.91 -9.23
N PRO A 121 4.75 34.24 -9.40
CA PRO A 121 4.05 35.07 -8.40
C PRO A 121 2.57 34.69 -8.25
N ARG A 122 1.96 34.18 -9.31
CA ARG A 122 0.65 33.53 -9.31
C ARG A 122 0.85 32.06 -9.61
N LEU A 123 0.31 31.20 -8.75
CA LEU A 123 0.39 29.76 -8.94
C LEU A 123 -0.31 29.36 -10.24
N GLU A 124 0.46 28.84 -11.20
CA GLU A 124 -0.08 28.25 -12.41
C GLU A 124 -0.05 26.72 -12.29
N SER A 125 -1.06 26.16 -11.62
CA SER A 125 -1.14 24.72 -11.26
C SER A 125 -0.91 23.80 -12.46
N LYS A 126 -1.45 24.17 -13.63
CA LYS A 126 -1.29 23.41 -14.88
C LYS A 126 0.18 23.34 -15.33
N ARG A 127 0.90 24.47 -15.24
CA ARG A 127 2.31 24.55 -15.65
C ARG A 127 3.21 23.76 -14.70
N LEU A 128 2.96 23.84 -13.39
CA LEU A 128 3.67 23.03 -12.39
C LEU A 128 3.42 21.53 -12.61
N ALA A 129 2.15 21.12 -12.77
CA ALA A 129 1.80 19.73 -13.02
C ALA A 129 2.48 19.19 -14.29
N LEU A 130 2.47 19.98 -15.37
CA LEU A 130 3.14 19.63 -16.62
C LEU A 130 4.66 19.50 -16.46
N ALA A 131 5.30 20.43 -15.74
CA ALA A 131 6.74 20.39 -15.50
C ALA A 131 7.18 19.13 -14.75
N LEU A 132 6.46 18.80 -13.66
CA LEU A 132 6.72 17.57 -12.89
C LEU A 132 6.49 16.31 -13.75
N LYS A 133 5.34 16.23 -14.42
CA LYS A 133 5.03 15.10 -15.30
C LYS A 133 6.09 14.90 -16.37
N LYS A 134 6.47 15.97 -17.08
CA LYS A 134 7.43 15.92 -18.18
C LYS A 134 8.82 15.51 -17.70
N ASP A 135 9.30 16.08 -16.60
CA ASP A 135 10.62 15.73 -16.04
C ASP A 135 10.67 14.25 -15.65
N PHE A 136 9.61 13.75 -14.99
CA PHE A 136 9.55 12.38 -14.51
C PHE A 136 9.33 11.35 -15.63
N ASP A 137 8.46 11.64 -16.61
CA ASP A 137 8.29 10.79 -17.80
C ASP A 137 9.61 10.66 -18.56
N THR A 138 10.33 11.77 -18.75
CA THR A 138 11.59 11.79 -19.51
C THR A 138 12.70 11.07 -18.75
N THR A 139 12.76 11.21 -17.43
CA THR A 139 13.87 10.68 -16.63
C THR A 139 13.65 9.24 -16.17
N TYR A 140 12.41 8.87 -15.84
CA TYR A 140 12.08 7.60 -15.19
C TYR A 140 11.10 6.73 -15.98
N GLY A 141 10.76 7.17 -17.20
CA GLY A 141 9.83 6.48 -18.09
C GLY A 141 8.36 6.79 -17.80
N PRO A 142 7.50 6.76 -18.82
CA PRO A 142 6.06 6.97 -18.67
C PRO A 142 5.36 5.76 -18.00
N ALA A 143 4.14 5.91 -17.47
CA ALA A 143 3.33 7.13 -17.44
C ALA A 143 3.21 7.71 -16.03
N TRP A 144 3.76 8.91 -15.85
CA TRP A 144 3.56 9.73 -14.67
C TRP A 144 2.32 10.62 -14.82
N HIS A 145 1.68 10.87 -13.70
CA HIS A 145 0.52 11.74 -13.54
C HIS A 145 0.80 12.70 -12.40
N CYS A 146 0.36 13.95 -12.54
CA CYS A 146 0.54 14.97 -11.52
C CYS A 146 -0.75 15.78 -11.35
N ILE A 147 -1.20 15.90 -10.11
CA ILE A 147 -2.34 16.75 -9.70
C ILE A 147 -1.80 17.84 -8.79
N VAL A 148 -2.18 19.08 -9.06
CA VAL A 148 -1.75 20.26 -8.30
C VAL A 148 -2.98 21.11 -7.99
N GLY A 149 -3.16 21.46 -6.72
CA GLY A 149 -4.29 22.29 -6.29
C GLY A 149 -4.16 22.77 -4.85
N THR A 150 -5.02 23.70 -4.44
CA THR A 150 -5.11 24.16 -3.05
C THR A 150 -5.96 23.24 -2.17
N SER A 151 -6.83 22.43 -2.79
CA SER A 151 -7.63 21.39 -2.15
C SER A 151 -8.07 20.39 -3.21
N PHE A 152 -7.94 19.09 -2.92
CA PHE A 152 -8.50 17.99 -3.73
C PHE A 152 -8.59 16.72 -2.88
N GLY A 153 -9.54 15.86 -3.23
CA GLY A 153 -9.56 14.46 -2.80
C GLY A 153 -9.11 13.55 -3.93
N SER A 154 -8.42 12.46 -3.60
CA SER A 154 -7.95 11.49 -4.59
C SER A 154 -8.02 10.07 -4.04
N TYR A 155 -8.46 9.13 -4.87
CA TYR A 155 -8.35 7.70 -4.64
C TYR A 155 -7.80 7.08 -5.92
N VAL A 156 -6.50 6.75 -5.91
CA VAL A 156 -5.78 6.31 -7.12
C VAL A 156 -5.05 5.01 -6.86
N THR A 157 -4.96 4.17 -7.89
CA THR A 157 -4.05 3.04 -7.91
C THR A 157 -2.77 3.48 -8.62
N HIS A 158 -1.62 3.22 -8.00
CA HIS A 158 -0.31 3.57 -8.53
C HIS A 158 0.61 2.36 -8.53
N SER A 159 1.65 2.41 -9.35
CA SER A 159 2.74 1.43 -9.31
C SER A 159 3.57 1.62 -8.02
N LEU A 160 4.15 0.52 -7.53
CA LEU A 160 5.07 0.53 -6.40
C LEU A 160 6.27 1.44 -6.67
N GLY A 161 6.73 2.14 -5.63
CA GLY A 161 7.90 3.01 -5.69
C GLY A 161 7.73 4.26 -6.56
N GLY A 162 6.50 4.56 -6.98
CA GLY A 162 6.17 5.65 -7.89
C GLY A 162 5.15 6.64 -7.35
N PHE A 163 5.00 6.83 -6.04
CA PHE A 163 3.97 7.71 -5.46
C PHE A 163 4.54 8.73 -4.47
N LEU A 164 4.04 9.97 -4.56
CA LEU A 164 4.35 11.06 -3.64
C LEU A 164 3.18 12.03 -3.50
N TYR A 165 2.79 12.29 -2.26
CA TYR A 165 1.87 13.34 -1.87
C TYR A 165 2.56 14.30 -0.90
N PHE A 166 2.67 15.56 -1.29
CA PHE A 166 3.33 16.59 -0.50
C PHE A 166 2.68 17.96 -0.71
N SER A 167 3.05 18.93 0.12
CA SER A 167 2.66 20.31 -0.04
C SER A 167 3.85 21.25 -0.03
N VAL A 168 3.77 22.31 -0.84
CA VAL A 168 4.66 23.47 -0.83
C VAL A 168 3.80 24.70 -0.50
N ASP A 169 4.02 25.30 0.66
CA ASP A 169 3.13 26.30 1.27
C ASP A 169 1.67 25.82 1.33
N LYS A 170 0.76 26.46 0.58
CA LYS A 170 -0.67 26.15 0.52
C LYS A 170 -1.05 25.30 -0.70
N VAL A 171 -0.05 24.83 -1.45
CA VAL A 171 -0.23 24.07 -2.68
C VAL A 171 0.04 22.61 -2.40
N TYR A 172 -0.92 21.77 -2.73
CA TYR A 172 -0.84 20.32 -2.62
C TYR A 172 -0.49 19.73 -3.97
N ILE A 173 0.40 18.75 -3.97
CA ILE A 173 0.93 18.10 -5.16
C ILE A 173 0.86 16.59 -4.94
N LEU A 174 0.18 15.91 -5.84
CA LEU A 174 0.13 14.45 -5.92
C LEU A 174 0.79 14.02 -7.22
N LEU A 175 1.92 13.32 -7.12
CA LEU A 175 2.69 12.79 -8.23
C LEU A 175 2.68 11.27 -8.13
N PHE A 176 2.20 10.57 -9.17
CA PHE A 176 2.17 9.12 -9.16
C PHE A 176 2.41 8.49 -10.53
N ARG A 177 3.00 7.30 -10.56
CA ARG A 177 3.21 6.48 -11.76
C ARG A 177 2.13 5.42 -11.88
N THR A 178 1.65 5.18 -13.09
CA THR A 178 0.76 4.06 -13.42
C THR A 178 1.47 3.06 -14.30
N ALA A 179 1.09 1.78 -14.20
CA ALA A 179 1.46 0.79 -15.19
C ALA A 179 0.70 1.08 -16.48
N VAL A 180 1.42 1.39 -17.55
CA VAL A 180 0.86 1.47 -18.91
C VAL A 180 1.65 0.48 -19.76
N GLU A 181 0.92 -0.37 -20.48
CA GLU A 181 1.51 -1.19 -21.51
C GLU A 181 1.38 -0.41 -22.82
N PRO A 182 2.50 -0.01 -23.47
CA PRO A 182 2.43 0.68 -24.74
C PRO A 182 1.75 -0.25 -25.74
N LEU A 183 0.60 0.17 -26.28
CA LEU A 183 -0.03 -0.52 -27.39
C LEU A 183 0.92 -0.40 -28.59
N ALA A 184 1.64 -1.48 -28.90
CA ALA A 184 2.40 -1.58 -30.13
C ALA A 184 1.40 -1.49 -31.29
N GLN A 185 1.34 -0.34 -31.96
CA GLN A 185 0.58 -0.22 -33.19
C GLN A 185 1.35 -0.96 -34.29
N PRO A 186 0.71 -1.90 -35.01
CA PRO A 186 1.30 -2.49 -36.20
C PRO A 186 1.66 -1.37 -37.18
N GLN A 187 2.90 -1.38 -37.67
CA GLN A 187 3.41 -0.50 -38.73
C GLN A 187 2.81 -0.85 -40.08
#